data_AF-A0A7K2FIQ1-F1
#
_entry.id   AF-A0A7K2FIQ1-F1
#
_cell.length_a   1.000
_cell.length_b   1.000
_cell.length_c   1.000
_cell.angle_alpha   90.00
_cell.angle_beta   90.00
_cell.angle_gamma   90.00
#
_symmetry.space_group_name_H-M   'P 1'
#
loop_
_entity.id
_entity.type
_entity.pdbx_description
1 polymer ?
#
loop_
_entity_poly.entity_id
_entity_poly.type
_entity_poly.pdbx_seq_one_letter_code
_entity_poly.pdbx_strand_id
1 'polypeptide(L)'
;EVALPQAAARPLGLAPGARLTLTDRLGGKPVRVRVTGLYRPVSASAPYWRLDDLLGRGVKKSDVTMYGPLLADPALLTGGQVSAGQASWLASADFASVSTGRIDPLRRAARTGGAALRPALGPQASTTASTALPGVLDRVQRSLLVSRSTLLIIGLQLILLAGYALLLVARLLGAERAAETRLLRARGASRRRIAALAGAEALLLALPAALCAPL
;
A
#
# COMPACT_ATOMS: atom_id res chain seq x y z
N GLU A 1 0.36 7.11 -41.49
CA GLU A 1 -1.03 7.54 -41.17
C GLU A 1 -1.16 7.71 -39.67
N VAL A 2 -2.03 8.58 -39.20
CA VAL A 2 -2.14 8.88 -37.76
C VAL A 2 -3.59 9.06 -37.32
N ALA A 3 -3.88 8.70 -36.07
CA ALA A 3 -5.09 9.08 -35.37
C ALA A 3 -4.81 10.22 -34.38
N LEU A 4 -5.70 11.20 -34.32
CA LEU A 4 -5.57 12.41 -33.50
C LEU A 4 -6.65 12.43 -32.40
N PRO A 5 -6.37 12.89 -31.17
CA PRO A 5 -7.41 13.04 -30.16
C PRO A 5 -8.43 14.09 -30.60
N GLN A 6 -9.72 13.81 -30.39
CA GLN A 6 -10.79 14.74 -30.75
C GLN A 6 -10.62 16.12 -30.08
N ALA A 7 -10.09 16.15 -28.86
CA ALA A 7 -9.81 17.38 -28.11
C ALA A 7 -8.74 18.26 -28.78
N ALA A 8 -7.79 17.66 -29.50
CA ALA A 8 -6.79 18.38 -30.30
C ALA A 8 -7.32 18.76 -31.69
N ALA A 9 -8.13 17.88 -32.29
CA ALA A 9 -8.67 18.08 -33.64
C ALA A 9 -9.58 19.32 -33.75
N ARG A 10 -10.45 19.54 -32.75
CA ARG A 10 -11.39 20.67 -32.72
C ARG A 10 -10.72 22.05 -32.81
N PRO A 11 -9.79 22.44 -31.92
CA PRO A 11 -9.13 23.75 -31.99
C PRO A 11 -8.23 23.91 -33.21
N LEU A 12 -7.72 22.81 -33.77
CA LEU A 12 -6.89 22.83 -34.98
C LEU A 12 -7.71 22.78 -36.28
N GLY A 13 -9.04 22.64 -36.20
CA GLY A 13 -9.91 22.51 -37.37
C GLY A 13 -9.64 21.25 -38.21
N LEU A 14 -9.14 20.18 -37.59
CA LEU A 14 -8.70 18.98 -38.29
C LEU A 14 -9.80 17.90 -38.30
N ALA A 15 -9.90 17.22 -39.44
CA ALA A 15 -10.79 16.08 -39.65
C ALA A 15 -10.02 14.93 -40.33
N PRO A 16 -10.56 13.69 -40.30
CA PRO A 16 -10.04 12.62 -41.12
C PRO A 16 -9.91 13.03 -42.59
N GLY A 17 -8.80 12.69 -43.22
CA GLY A 17 -8.41 13.15 -44.56
C GLY A 17 -7.45 14.33 -44.57
N ALA A 18 -7.35 15.09 -43.47
CA ALA A 18 -6.42 16.21 -43.35
C ALA A 18 -4.96 15.75 -43.49
N ARG A 19 -4.15 16.58 -44.17
CA ARG A 19 -2.71 16.36 -44.35
C ARG A 19 -1.94 17.46 -43.65
N LEU A 20 -0.92 17.07 -42.89
CA LEU A 20 -0.09 17.98 -42.11
C LEU A 20 1.38 17.67 -42.34
N THR A 21 2.22 18.68 -42.29
CA THR A 21 3.68 18.51 -42.25
C THR A 21 4.15 18.78 -40.83
N LEU A 22 4.65 17.75 -40.15
CA LEU A 22 5.21 17.85 -38.82
C LEU A 22 6.71 18.13 -38.93
N THR A 23 7.18 19.18 -38.27
CA THR A 23 8.61 19.45 -38.12
C THR A 23 9.13 18.74 -36.87
N ASP A 24 10.35 18.22 -36.96
CA ASP A 24 10.99 17.59 -35.81
C ASP A 24 11.69 18.63 -34.94
N ARG A 25 11.34 18.65 -33.65
CA ARG A 25 11.98 19.53 -32.66
C ARG A 25 13.43 19.14 -32.36
N LEU A 26 13.82 17.90 -32.67
CA LEU A 26 15.17 17.35 -32.50
C LEU A 26 16.02 17.50 -33.78
N GLY A 27 15.55 18.21 -34.81
CA GLY A 27 16.31 18.50 -36.02
C GLY A 27 16.22 17.44 -37.13
N GLY A 28 15.35 16.44 -36.99
CA GLY A 28 15.05 15.48 -38.05
C GLY A 28 14.27 16.07 -39.24
N LYS A 29 14.14 15.27 -40.30
CA LYS A 29 13.44 15.67 -41.53
C LYS A 29 11.94 15.88 -41.27
N PRO A 30 11.31 16.91 -41.88
CA PRO A 30 9.86 17.07 -41.79
C PRO A 30 9.11 15.85 -42.31
N VAL A 31 8.07 15.44 -41.60
CA VAL A 31 7.26 14.25 -41.93
C VAL A 31 5.86 14.69 -42.34
N ARG A 32 5.41 14.23 -43.52
CA ARG A 32 4.03 14.43 -43.97
C ARG A 32 3.15 13.33 -43.39
N VAL A 33 2.11 13.72 -42.65
CA VAL A 33 1.15 12.80 -42.03
C VAL A 33 -0.24 13.04 -42.58
N ARG A 34 -1.03 11.96 -42.65
CA ARG A 34 -2.46 11.98 -42.97
C ARG A 34 -3.22 11.55 -41.73
N VAL A 35 -4.16 12.39 -41.29
CA VAL A 35 -5.11 12.05 -40.23
C VAL A 35 -6.12 11.07 -40.80
N THR A 36 -6.17 9.85 -40.31
CA THR A 36 -7.12 8.81 -40.78
C THR A 36 -8.27 8.57 -39.82
N GLY A 37 -8.11 8.97 -38.56
CA GLY A 37 -9.15 8.82 -37.54
C GLY A 37 -9.01 9.83 -36.43
N LEU A 38 -10.13 10.03 -35.72
CA LEU A 38 -10.14 10.74 -34.45
C LEU A 38 -10.44 9.75 -33.34
N TYR A 39 -9.77 9.90 -32.20
CA TYR A 39 -10.01 9.05 -31.03
C TYR A 39 -10.37 9.86 -29.79
N ARG A 40 -11.03 9.19 -28.85
CA ARG A 40 -11.28 9.70 -27.50
C ARG A 40 -10.92 8.60 -26.50
N PRO A 41 -10.07 8.89 -25.50
CA PRO A 41 -9.83 7.96 -24.41
C PRO A 41 -11.15 7.57 -23.72
N VAL A 42 -11.35 6.28 -23.50
CA VAL A 42 -12.49 5.78 -22.71
C VAL A 42 -12.43 6.36 -21.29
N SER A 43 -11.24 6.36 -20.70
CA SER A 43 -10.95 7.05 -19.44
C SER A 43 -9.57 7.71 -19.51
N ALA A 44 -9.53 9.03 -19.28
CA ALA A 44 -8.28 9.78 -19.18
C ALA A 44 -7.49 9.47 -17.90
N SER A 45 -8.13 8.88 -16.87
CA SER A 45 -7.45 8.44 -15.65
C SER A 45 -6.84 7.03 -15.76
N ALA A 46 -7.02 6.36 -16.91
CA ALA A 46 -6.46 5.03 -17.11
C ALA A 46 -4.93 5.06 -16.99
N PRO A 47 -4.31 4.03 -16.39
CA PRO A 47 -2.88 4.04 -16.10
C PRO A 47 -2.00 4.30 -17.33
N TYR A 48 -2.39 3.79 -18.50
CA TYR A 48 -1.72 4.03 -19.79
C TYR A 48 -1.45 5.52 -20.04
N TRP A 49 -2.42 6.41 -19.77
CA TRP A 49 -2.28 7.84 -20.02
C TRP A 49 -1.31 8.54 -19.07
N ARG A 50 -0.83 7.89 -18.01
CA ARG A 50 0.27 8.44 -17.18
C ARG A 50 1.61 8.43 -17.91
N LEU A 51 1.73 7.66 -18.99
CA LEU A 51 2.91 7.63 -19.86
C LEU A 51 2.93 8.78 -20.86
N ASP A 52 1.80 9.48 -21.04
CA ASP A 52 1.64 10.62 -21.93
C ASP A 52 1.78 11.94 -21.14
N ASP A 53 2.58 12.87 -21.66
CA ASP A 53 2.81 14.19 -21.04
C ASP A 53 1.53 15.05 -20.93
N LEU A 54 0.55 14.76 -21.79
CA LEU A 54 -0.77 15.40 -21.82
C LEU A 54 -1.81 14.65 -20.98
N LEU A 55 -1.45 13.54 -20.33
CA LEU A 55 -2.32 12.73 -19.48
C LEU A 55 -3.62 12.30 -20.18
N GLY A 56 -3.55 12.03 -21.49
CA GLY A 56 -4.71 11.65 -22.31
C GLY A 56 -5.71 12.79 -22.55
N ARG A 57 -5.37 14.03 -22.22
CA ARG A 57 -6.29 15.17 -22.37
C ARG A 57 -6.37 15.72 -23.79
N GLY A 58 -5.43 15.35 -24.67
CA GLY A 58 -5.42 15.83 -26.05
C GLY A 58 -4.74 17.19 -26.22
N VAL A 59 -4.87 18.08 -25.23
CA VAL A 59 -4.30 19.43 -25.26
C VAL A 59 -3.75 19.81 -23.88
N LYS A 60 -2.55 20.38 -23.85
CA LYS A 60 -1.97 20.97 -22.64
C LYS A 60 -1.52 22.39 -22.95
N LYS A 61 -2.13 23.36 -22.27
CA LYS A 61 -1.77 24.77 -22.33
C LYS A 61 -0.83 25.07 -21.17
N SER A 62 0.45 25.25 -21.45
CA SER A 62 1.44 25.85 -20.56
C SER A 62 2.12 26.99 -21.33
N ASP A 63 3.43 27.22 -21.17
CA ASP A 63 4.17 28.24 -21.95
C ASP A 63 4.15 27.98 -23.47
N VAL A 64 3.96 26.71 -23.86
CA VAL A 64 3.73 26.27 -25.24
C VAL A 64 2.47 25.41 -25.23
N THR A 65 1.58 25.63 -26.21
CA THR A 65 0.40 24.76 -26.36
C THR A 65 0.78 23.48 -27.07
N MET A 66 0.64 22.34 -26.38
CA MET A 66 0.90 21.02 -26.93
C MET A 66 -0.41 20.35 -27.34
N TYR A 67 -0.40 19.69 -28.50
CA TYR A 67 -1.52 18.93 -29.05
C TYR A 67 -1.07 17.49 -29.33
N GLY A 68 -1.84 16.50 -28.87
CA GLY A 68 -1.49 15.09 -29.07
C GLY A 68 -1.97 14.18 -27.94
N PRO A 69 -1.42 12.95 -27.83
CA PRO A 69 -0.44 12.36 -28.73
C PRO A 69 -1.06 11.95 -30.08
N LEU A 70 -0.26 11.90 -31.13
CA LEU A 70 -0.65 11.25 -32.37
C LEU A 70 -0.41 9.75 -32.22
N LEU A 71 -1.43 8.93 -32.49
CA LEU A 71 -1.28 7.48 -32.49
C LEU A 71 -1.00 7.02 -33.92
N ALA A 72 0.00 6.18 -34.09
CA ALA A 72 0.45 5.69 -35.39
C ALA A 72 0.86 4.21 -35.30
N ASP A 73 1.10 3.60 -36.46
CA ASP A 73 1.57 2.22 -36.51
C ASP A 73 2.96 2.08 -35.85
N PRO A 74 3.17 1.09 -34.95
CA PRO A 74 4.44 0.91 -34.26
C PRO A 74 5.63 0.64 -35.21
N ALA A 75 5.40 0.13 -36.42
CA ALA A 75 6.46 -0.09 -37.41
C ALA A 75 7.19 1.21 -37.81
N LEU A 76 6.56 2.38 -37.60
CA LEU A 76 7.20 3.68 -37.83
C LEU A 76 8.39 3.93 -36.90
N LEU A 77 8.36 3.40 -35.67
CA LEU A 77 9.42 3.57 -34.69
C LEU A 77 10.68 2.76 -35.08
N THR A 78 10.52 1.65 -35.81
CA THR A 78 11.63 0.82 -36.27
C THR A 78 12.14 1.20 -37.67
N GLY A 79 11.34 1.93 -38.46
CA GLY A 79 11.64 2.24 -39.85
C GLY A 79 12.55 3.45 -40.10
N GLY A 80 13.01 4.15 -39.05
CA GLY A 80 13.90 5.33 -39.18
C GLY A 80 13.26 6.56 -39.84
N GLN A 81 11.94 6.55 -40.06
CA GLN A 81 11.19 7.65 -40.68
C GLN A 81 10.86 8.78 -39.71
N VAL A 82 10.87 8.48 -38.41
CA VAL A 82 10.67 9.44 -37.31
C VAL A 82 11.85 9.33 -36.35
N SER A 83 12.24 10.45 -35.75
CA SER A 83 13.28 10.45 -34.74
C SER A 83 12.83 9.66 -33.51
N ALA A 84 13.75 8.88 -32.94
CA ALA A 84 13.49 8.14 -31.72
C ALA A 84 13.25 9.12 -30.56
N GLY A 85 12.04 9.08 -30.00
CA GLY A 85 11.67 9.84 -28.82
C GLY A 85 11.97 9.08 -27.52
N GLN A 86 11.42 9.61 -26.42
CA GLN A 86 11.45 8.92 -25.14
C GLN A 86 10.57 7.66 -25.20
N ALA A 87 11.11 6.54 -24.71
CA ALA A 87 10.33 5.34 -24.41
C ALA A 87 9.96 5.32 -22.93
N SER A 88 8.71 4.99 -22.64
CA SER A 88 8.19 4.91 -21.27
C SER A 88 7.41 3.62 -21.11
N TRP A 89 7.54 3.00 -19.92
CA TRP A 89 6.85 1.77 -19.58
C TRP A 89 6.16 1.95 -18.25
N LEU A 90 4.98 1.35 -18.13
CA LEU A 90 4.25 1.27 -16.88
C LEU A 90 4.14 -0.19 -16.48
N ALA A 91 4.64 -0.50 -15.29
CA ALA A 91 4.39 -1.76 -14.62
C ALA A 91 3.48 -1.53 -13.41
N SER A 92 2.60 -2.48 -13.15
CA SER A 92 1.83 -2.55 -11.92
C SER A 92 2.16 -3.86 -11.22
N ALA A 93 2.16 -3.83 -9.90
CA ALA A 93 2.35 -5.01 -9.07
C ALA A 93 1.06 -5.27 -8.29
N ASP A 94 0.76 -6.55 -8.09
CA ASP A 94 -0.30 -6.96 -7.18
C ASP A 94 0.24 -6.98 -5.74
N PHE A 95 -0.42 -6.24 -4.86
CA PHE A 95 -0.08 -6.15 -3.44
C PHE A 95 -1.12 -6.83 -2.54
N ALA A 96 -2.12 -7.54 -3.09
CA ALA A 96 -3.21 -8.15 -2.33
C ALA A 96 -2.73 -9.17 -1.27
N SER A 97 -1.61 -9.84 -1.51
CA SER A 97 -1.04 -10.85 -0.60
C SER A 97 0.07 -10.32 0.32
N VAL A 98 0.29 -9.00 0.37
CA VAL A 98 1.36 -8.42 1.20
C VAL A 98 0.96 -8.45 2.67
N SER A 99 1.72 -9.21 3.46
CA SER A 99 1.58 -9.27 4.92
C SER A 99 2.59 -8.37 5.65
N THR A 100 2.34 -8.14 6.94
CA THR A 100 3.25 -7.36 7.81
C THR A 100 4.65 -7.99 7.92
N GLY A 101 4.76 -9.31 7.81
CA GLY A 101 6.05 -10.03 7.79
C GLY A 101 6.92 -9.73 6.55
N ARG A 102 6.36 -9.13 5.50
CA ARG A 102 7.09 -8.74 4.27
C ARG A 102 7.57 -7.30 4.26
N ILE A 103 7.25 -6.50 5.30
CA ILE A 103 7.62 -5.08 5.37
C ILE A 103 9.15 -4.87 5.26
N ASP A 104 9.93 -5.63 6.02
CA ASP A 104 11.40 -5.48 6.03
C ASP A 104 12.06 -5.95 4.73
N PRO A 105 11.73 -7.14 4.18
CA PRO A 105 12.19 -7.54 2.85
C PRO A 105 11.85 -6.50 1.77
N LEU A 106 10.62 -5.97 1.78
CA LEU A 106 10.16 -4.99 0.79
C LEU A 106 10.91 -3.66 0.91
N ARG A 107 11.18 -3.20 2.14
CA ARG A 107 12.00 -2.00 2.39
C ARG A 107 13.42 -2.16 1.85
N ARG A 108 14.07 -3.31 2.12
CA ARG A 108 15.41 -3.59 1.62
C ARG A 108 15.43 -3.64 0.09
N ALA A 109 14.47 -4.32 -0.52
CA ALA A 109 14.33 -4.37 -1.96
C ALA A 109 14.11 -2.98 -2.57
N ALA A 110 13.28 -2.13 -1.97
CA ALA A 110 13.03 -0.77 -2.44
C ALA A 110 14.29 0.13 -2.38
N ARG A 111 15.13 -0.05 -1.35
CA ARG A 111 16.38 0.73 -1.20
C ARG A 111 17.49 0.26 -2.13
N THR A 112 17.57 -1.04 -2.40
CA THR A 112 18.67 -1.64 -3.17
C THR A 112 18.34 -1.88 -4.64
N GLY A 113 17.06 -2.05 -4.96
CA GLY A 113 16.58 -2.42 -6.30
C GLY A 113 16.97 -1.41 -7.37
N GLY A 114 16.88 -0.11 -7.09
CA GLY A 114 17.33 0.93 -8.01
C GLY A 114 18.81 0.79 -8.38
N ALA A 115 19.67 0.54 -7.38
CA ALA A 115 21.10 0.33 -7.61
C ALA A 115 21.40 -0.98 -8.36
N ALA A 116 20.60 -2.03 -8.12
CA ALA A 116 20.71 -3.33 -8.77
C ALA A 116 20.25 -3.31 -10.24
N LEU A 117 19.37 -2.38 -10.62
CA LEU A 117 18.91 -2.24 -12.01
C LEU A 117 19.88 -1.45 -12.89
N ARG A 118 20.75 -0.60 -12.31
CA ARG A 118 21.70 0.22 -13.10
C ARG A 118 22.59 -0.59 -14.05
N PRO A 119 23.22 -1.71 -13.63
CA PRO A 119 24.11 -2.48 -14.51
C PRO A 119 23.38 -3.06 -15.73
N ALA A 120 22.09 -3.39 -15.59
CA ALA A 120 21.28 -3.95 -16.66
C ALA A 120 20.85 -2.91 -17.71
N LEU A 121 20.92 -1.61 -17.40
CA LEU A 121 20.44 -0.51 -18.24
C LEU A 121 21.56 0.14 -19.10
N GLY A 122 22.81 -0.31 -18.93
CA GLY A 122 23.95 0.12 -19.74
C GLY A 122 24.65 1.40 -19.24
N PRO A 123 25.92 1.62 -19.62
CA PRO A 123 26.78 2.68 -19.08
C PRO A 123 26.41 4.11 -19.51
N GLN A 124 25.61 4.30 -20.58
CA GLN A 124 25.19 5.63 -21.03
C GLN A 124 23.90 6.15 -20.37
N ALA A 125 23.22 5.35 -19.55
CA ALA A 125 21.95 5.75 -18.96
C ALA A 125 22.18 6.51 -17.64
N SER A 126 21.83 7.80 -17.59
CA SER A 126 21.72 8.58 -16.35
C SER A 126 20.47 8.14 -15.57
N THR A 127 20.50 6.92 -15.04
CA THR A 127 19.36 6.31 -14.37
C THR A 127 19.17 6.90 -12.97
N THR A 128 18.11 7.67 -12.77
CA THR A 128 17.63 8.04 -11.44
C THR A 128 16.44 7.15 -11.08
N ALA A 129 16.53 6.46 -9.94
CA ALA A 129 15.43 5.68 -9.39
C ALA A 129 14.93 6.38 -8.13
N SER A 130 13.66 6.80 -8.13
CA SER A 130 13.01 7.37 -6.95
C SER A 130 11.87 6.48 -6.50
N THR A 131 11.69 6.35 -5.18
CA THR A 131 10.60 5.58 -4.60
C THR A 131 10.20 6.17 -3.26
N ALA A 132 8.90 6.36 -3.05
CA ALA A 132 8.33 6.75 -1.75
C ALA A 132 8.03 5.55 -0.84
N LEU A 133 8.19 4.32 -1.36
CA LEU A 133 7.79 3.09 -0.68
C LEU A 133 8.44 2.90 0.70
N PRO A 134 9.75 3.18 0.90
CA PRO A 134 10.36 3.06 2.23
C PRO A 134 9.67 3.94 3.28
N GLY A 135 9.35 5.19 2.94
CA GLY A 135 8.70 6.12 3.87
C GLY A 135 7.26 5.74 4.19
N VAL A 136 6.54 5.12 3.24
CA VAL A 136 5.21 4.56 3.48
C VAL A 136 5.30 3.37 4.44
N LEU A 137 6.25 2.45 4.23
CA LEU A 137 6.46 1.29 5.10
C LEU A 137 6.85 1.68 6.53
N ASP A 138 7.69 2.72 6.69
CA ASP A 138 8.05 3.28 8.01
C ASP A 138 6.83 3.84 8.75
N ARG A 139 5.88 4.43 8.02
CA ARG A 139 4.64 4.96 8.60
C ARG A 139 3.70 3.84 9.04
N VAL A 140 3.52 2.82 8.19
CA VAL A 140 2.70 1.64 8.50
C VAL A 140 3.24 0.90 9.72
N GLN A 141 4.55 0.66 9.80
CA GLN A 141 5.13 -0.02 10.96
C GLN A 141 4.94 0.77 12.26
N ARG A 142 5.09 2.11 12.23
CA ARG A 142 4.80 2.95 13.39
C ARG A 142 3.34 2.87 13.81
N SER A 143 2.40 2.94 12.88
CA SER A 143 0.97 2.78 13.18
C SER A 143 0.65 1.41 13.78
N LEU A 144 1.27 0.33 13.28
CA LEU A 144 1.11 -1.01 13.85
C LEU A 144 1.65 -1.11 15.28
N LEU A 145 2.81 -0.52 15.55
CA LEU A 145 3.39 -0.48 16.91
C LEU A 145 2.49 0.28 17.87
N VAL A 146 1.99 1.46 17.46
CA VAL A 146 1.07 2.26 18.29
C VAL A 146 -0.22 1.48 18.56
N SER A 147 -0.83 0.91 17.52
CA SER A 147 -2.07 0.12 17.65
C SER A 147 -1.87 -1.08 18.58
N ARG A 148 -0.76 -1.81 18.43
CA ARG A 148 -0.43 -2.95 19.30
C ARG A 148 -0.24 -2.52 20.75
N SER A 149 0.44 -1.40 21.00
CA SER A 149 0.60 -0.86 22.35
C SER A 149 -0.75 -0.48 22.98
N THR A 150 -1.64 0.18 22.24
CA THR A 150 -2.98 0.52 22.73
C THR A 150 -3.78 -0.73 23.07
N LEU A 151 -3.77 -1.74 22.20
CA LEU A 151 -4.45 -3.02 22.45
C LEU A 151 -3.86 -3.77 23.66
N LEU A 152 -2.53 -3.75 23.84
CA LEU A 152 -1.89 -4.35 25.01
C LEU A 152 -2.27 -3.63 26.31
N ILE A 153 -2.37 -2.29 26.29
CA ILE A 153 -2.81 -1.52 27.45
C ILE A 153 -4.25 -1.87 27.81
N ILE A 154 -5.16 -1.87 26.82
CA ILE A 154 -6.57 -2.26 27.03
C ILE A 154 -6.65 -3.70 27.52
N GLY A 155 -5.90 -4.62 26.92
CA GLY A 155 -5.83 -6.02 27.33
C GLY A 155 -5.36 -6.16 28.78
N LEU A 156 -4.31 -5.45 29.17
CA LEU A 156 -3.80 -5.45 30.55
C LEU A 156 -4.82 -4.90 31.55
N GLN A 157 -5.55 -3.84 31.19
CA GLN A 157 -6.63 -3.29 32.01
C GLN A 157 -7.78 -4.29 32.20
N LEU A 158 -8.19 -4.99 31.15
CA LEU A 158 -9.22 -6.02 31.23
C LEU A 158 -8.76 -7.20 32.10
N ILE A 159 -7.50 -7.63 31.97
CA ILE A 159 -6.92 -8.68 32.83
C ILE A 159 -6.93 -8.24 34.30
N LEU A 160 -6.55 -6.99 34.58
CA LEU A 160 -6.51 -6.45 35.93
C LEU A 160 -7.93 -6.35 36.54
N LEU A 161 -8.90 -5.90 35.75
CA LEU A 161 -10.30 -5.82 36.16
C LEU A 161 -10.89 -7.21 36.45
N ALA A 162 -10.63 -8.18 35.57
CA ALA A 162 -11.04 -9.57 35.78
C ALA A 162 -10.41 -10.16 37.04
N GLY A 163 -9.10 -9.93 37.25
CA GLY A 163 -8.39 -10.34 38.46
C GLY A 163 -8.97 -9.74 39.74
N TYR A 164 -9.33 -8.46 39.72
CA TYR A 164 -9.98 -7.80 40.85
C TYR A 164 -11.38 -8.38 41.15
N ALA A 165 -12.19 -8.61 40.12
CA ALA A 165 -13.50 -9.24 40.27
C ALA A 165 -13.39 -10.64 40.89
N LEU A 166 -12.45 -11.47 40.41
CA LEU A 166 -12.18 -12.79 40.98
C LEU A 166 -11.75 -12.71 42.45
N LEU A 167 -10.89 -11.75 42.79
CA LEU A 167 -10.46 -11.54 44.18
C LEU A 167 -11.63 -11.10 45.07
N LEU A 168 -12.52 -10.24 44.57
CA LEU A 168 -13.73 -9.82 45.28
C LEU A 168 -14.65 -11.01 45.53
N VAL A 169 -14.92 -11.81 44.50
CA VAL A 169 -15.74 -13.03 44.60
C VAL A 169 -15.14 -14.02 45.60
N ALA A 170 -13.83 -14.25 45.54
CA ALA A 170 -13.12 -15.09 46.51
C ALA A 170 -13.23 -14.54 47.95
N ARG A 171 -13.17 -13.22 48.14
CA ARG A 171 -13.38 -12.59 49.46
C ARG A 171 -14.83 -12.76 49.95
N LEU A 172 -15.83 -12.64 49.08
CA LEU A 172 -17.24 -12.83 49.42
C LEU A 172 -17.52 -14.29 49.84
N LEU A 173 -17.05 -15.25 49.04
CA LEU A 173 -17.11 -16.69 49.38
C LEU A 173 -16.36 -16.99 50.69
N GLY A 174 -15.20 -16.38 50.90
CA GLY A 174 -14.44 -16.52 52.14
C GLY A 174 -15.15 -15.92 53.36
N ALA A 175 -15.89 -14.82 53.20
CA ALA A 175 -16.67 -14.20 54.26
C ALA A 175 -17.90 -15.02 54.63
N GLU A 176 -18.59 -15.61 53.65
CA GLU A 176 -19.67 -16.60 53.84
C GLU A 176 -19.16 -17.81 54.64
N ARG A 177 -18.02 -18.40 54.22
CA ARG A 177 -17.41 -19.54 54.92
C ARG A 177 -16.71 -19.18 56.23
N ALA A 178 -16.67 -17.90 56.62
CA ALA A 178 -16.06 -17.45 57.87
C ALA A 178 -16.84 -17.93 59.11
N ALA A 179 -18.15 -18.17 58.97
CA ALA A 179 -18.98 -18.75 60.03
C ALA A 179 -18.63 -20.23 60.28
N GLU A 180 -18.43 -21.02 59.22
CA GLU A 180 -18.02 -22.44 59.31
C GLU A 180 -16.55 -22.62 59.73
N THR A 181 -15.64 -21.75 59.26
CA THR A 181 -14.22 -21.85 59.63
C THR A 181 -13.93 -21.48 61.08
N ARG A 182 -14.81 -20.73 61.77
CA ARG A 182 -14.71 -20.54 63.23
C ARG A 182 -14.93 -21.84 64.01
N LEU A 183 -15.87 -22.66 63.58
CA LEU A 183 -16.11 -24.00 64.16
C LEU A 183 -14.94 -24.97 63.88
N LEU A 184 -14.33 -24.89 62.69
CA LEU A 184 -13.14 -25.70 62.35
C LEU A 184 -11.85 -25.20 63.01
N ARG A 185 -11.70 -23.90 63.28
CA ARG A 185 -10.56 -23.37 64.05
C ARG A 185 -10.61 -23.75 65.52
N ALA A 186 -11.80 -23.87 66.11
CA ALA A 186 -11.96 -24.46 67.44
C ALA A 186 -11.47 -25.92 67.51
N ARG A 187 -11.32 -26.59 66.35
CA ARG A 187 -10.75 -27.94 66.18
C ARG A 187 -9.31 -27.97 65.63
N GLY A 188 -8.60 -26.84 65.53
CA GLY A 188 -7.15 -26.80 65.28
C GLY A 188 -6.65 -26.62 63.83
N ALA A 189 -7.48 -26.19 62.87
CA ALA A 189 -7.05 -26.04 61.47
C ALA A 189 -6.14 -24.82 61.19
N SER A 190 -5.05 -25.02 60.41
CA SER A 190 -4.02 -23.99 60.11
C SER A 190 -4.37 -23.07 58.91
N ARG A 191 -4.05 -21.77 59.03
CA ARG A 191 -4.36 -20.72 58.03
C ARG A 191 -3.71 -20.95 56.65
N ARG A 192 -2.55 -21.62 56.61
CA ARG A 192 -1.82 -21.91 55.37
C ARG A 192 -2.56 -22.87 54.45
N ARG A 193 -3.30 -23.84 55.01
CA ARG A 193 -4.05 -24.84 54.22
C ARG A 193 -5.24 -24.22 53.50
N ILE A 194 -5.88 -23.22 54.12
CA ILE A 194 -7.00 -22.46 53.56
C ILE A 194 -6.52 -21.57 52.42
N ALA A 195 -5.39 -20.87 52.60
CA ALA A 195 -4.81 -20.04 51.55
C ALA A 195 -4.33 -20.86 50.34
N ALA A 196 -3.73 -22.03 50.57
CA ALA A 196 -3.31 -22.93 49.50
C ALA A 196 -4.50 -23.49 48.69
N LEU A 197 -5.60 -23.84 49.36
CA LEU A 197 -6.80 -24.35 48.71
C LEU A 197 -7.48 -23.27 47.85
N ALA A 198 -7.61 -22.04 48.37
CA ALA A 198 -8.14 -20.91 47.61
C ALA A 198 -7.26 -20.56 46.41
N GLY A 199 -5.93 -20.64 46.55
CA GLY A 199 -5.00 -20.49 45.44
C GLY A 199 -5.17 -21.56 44.37
N ALA A 200 -5.43 -22.81 44.77
CA ALA A 200 -5.69 -23.91 43.84
C ALA A 200 -7.03 -23.74 43.10
N GLU A 201 -8.11 -23.33 43.77
CA GLU A 201 -9.40 -23.03 43.13
C GLU A 201 -9.29 -21.88 42.12
N ALA A 202 -8.58 -20.81 42.46
CA ALA A 202 -8.34 -19.70 41.55
C ALA A 202 -7.57 -20.14 40.29
N LEU A 203 -6.56 -21.01 40.45
CA LEU A 203 -5.80 -21.59 39.34
C LEU A 203 -6.67 -22.48 38.45
N LEU A 204 -7.59 -23.24 39.04
CA LEU A 204 -8.52 -24.11 38.33
C LEU A 204 -9.52 -23.34 37.45
N LEU A 205 -9.86 -22.11 37.81
CA LEU A 205 -10.69 -21.21 36.99
C LEU A 205 -9.87 -20.42 35.96
N ALA A 206 -8.67 -19.97 36.33
CA ALA A 206 -7.83 -19.14 35.47
C ALA A 206 -7.20 -19.91 34.30
N LEU A 207 -6.76 -21.16 34.52
CA LEU A 207 -6.15 -22.00 33.49
C LEU A 207 -7.06 -22.28 32.28
N PRO A 208 -8.30 -22.76 32.43
CA PRO A 208 -9.18 -23.00 31.29
C PRO A 208 -9.57 -21.71 30.57
N ALA A 209 -9.75 -20.60 31.31
CA ALA A 209 -10.00 -19.29 30.70
C ALA A 209 -8.82 -18.81 29.86
N ALA A 210 -7.58 -19.04 30.31
CA ALA A 210 -6.37 -18.73 29.55
C ALA A 210 -6.19 -19.64 28.32
N LEU A 211 -6.55 -20.92 28.42
CA LEU A 211 -6.49 -21.89 27.31
C LEU A 211 -7.54 -21.63 26.23
N CYS A 212 -8.72 -21.12 26.59
CA CYS A 212 -9.80 -20.81 25.67
C CYS A 212 -9.74 -19.39 25.08
N ALA A 213 -8.79 -18.56 25.51
CA ALA A 213 -8.64 -17.21 25.00
C ALA A 213 -8.14 -17.24 23.53
N PRO A 214 -8.80 -16.54 22.59
CA PRO A 214 -8.30 -16.45 21.22
C PRO A 214 -6.99 -15.64 21.19
N LEU A 215 -5.96 -16.25 20.59
CA LEU A 215 -4.63 -15.66 20.35
C LEU A 215 -4.64 -14.65 19.21
#